data_AF-A0A2Z6PBC2-F1
#
_entry.id   AF-A0A2Z6PBC2-F1
#
_cell.length_a   1.000
_cell.length_b   1.000
_cell.length_c   1.000
_cell.angle_alpha   90.00
_cell.angle_beta   90.00
_cell.angle_gamma   90.00
#
_symmetry.space_group_name_H-M   'P 1'
#
loop_
_entity.id
_entity.type
_entity.pdbx_description
1 polymer ?
#
loop_
_entity_poly.entity_id
_entity_poly.type
_entity_poly.pdbx_seq_one_letter_code
_entity_poly.pdbx_strand_id
1 'polypeptide(L)'
;MEKATTNKKAADVSPELKGSSIFLLGMKSSLKTNLGKLLADVLRYYYFDSDSLVEEALGGASVANSLKENLPLDTVARDVTENQSQVPSLDISTSGSSPEVMDELVTVYNKYKDGYATADAVISLQKVATRLGYENLDDITIEDMALEVLGEIEKLTRVKKMMAEAARPF
;
A
#
# COMPACT_ATOMS: atom_id res chain seq x y z
N MET A 1 30.85 3.24 -4.08
CA MET A 1 29.72 3.30 -5.02
C MET A 1 28.84 4.47 -4.62
N GLU A 2 28.56 5.40 -5.53
CA GLU A 2 27.67 6.54 -5.28
C GLU A 2 26.23 6.01 -5.15
N LYS A 3 25.55 6.30 -4.03
CA LYS A 3 24.15 5.94 -3.82
C LYS A 3 23.32 6.71 -4.85
N ALA A 4 22.65 6.00 -5.77
CA ALA A 4 21.72 6.66 -6.68
C ALA A 4 20.63 7.34 -5.83
N THR A 5 20.41 8.63 -6.07
CA THR A 5 19.33 9.35 -5.40
C THR A 5 17.99 8.89 -5.93
N THR A 6 16.95 8.90 -5.08
CA THR A 6 15.58 8.52 -5.47
C THR A 6 15.11 9.29 -6.71
N ASN A 7 15.41 10.59 -6.79
CA ASN A 7 15.10 11.43 -7.94
C ASN A 7 15.78 10.97 -9.24
N LYS A 8 17.07 10.60 -9.18
CA LYS A 8 17.78 10.10 -10.35
C LYS A 8 17.17 8.79 -10.83
N LYS A 9 16.93 7.86 -9.90
CA LYS A 9 16.34 6.56 -10.23
C LYS A 9 14.92 6.69 -10.78
N ALA A 10 14.12 7.59 -10.21
CA ALA A 10 12.78 7.88 -10.69
C ALA A 10 12.82 8.47 -12.11
N ALA A 11 13.72 9.42 -12.38
CA ALA A 11 13.88 10.01 -13.71
C ALA A 11 14.23 8.96 -14.78
N ASP A 12 15.04 7.95 -14.43
CA ASP A 12 15.40 6.86 -15.35
C ASP A 12 14.20 5.92 -15.63
N VAL A 13 13.30 5.73 -14.67
CA VAL A 13 12.18 4.77 -14.74
C VAL A 13 10.89 5.40 -15.28
N SER A 14 10.65 6.69 -15.02
CA SER A 14 9.41 7.39 -15.39
C SER A 14 9.01 7.25 -16.87
N PRO A 15 9.92 7.36 -17.86
CA PRO A 15 9.56 7.19 -19.27
C PRO A 15 9.02 5.80 -19.60
N GLU A 16 9.51 4.77 -18.90
CA GLU A 16 9.14 3.38 -19.13
C GLU A 16 7.74 3.05 -18.59
N LEU A 17 7.27 3.79 -17.59
CA LEU A 17 5.93 3.63 -17.02
C LEU A 17 4.81 4.05 -17.98
N LYS A 18 5.06 5.02 -18.88
CA LYS A 18 4.08 5.52 -19.86
C LYS A 18 2.71 5.89 -19.25
N GLY A 19 2.71 6.43 -18.03
CA GLY A 19 1.49 6.79 -17.30
C GLY A 19 0.77 5.63 -16.61
N SER A 20 1.37 4.44 -16.55
CA SER A 20 0.78 3.29 -15.83
C SER A 20 0.64 3.60 -14.36
N SER A 21 -0.59 3.46 -13.83
CA SER A 21 -0.87 3.64 -12.41
C SER A 21 -0.10 2.63 -11.55
N ILE A 22 0.30 3.05 -10.36
CA ILE A 22 0.98 2.22 -9.36
C ILE A 22 0.04 2.08 -8.15
N PHE A 23 -0.19 0.85 -7.71
CA PHE A 23 -1.03 0.54 -6.55
C PHE A 23 -0.17 -0.06 -5.45
N LEU A 24 -0.22 0.51 -4.24
CA LEU A 24 0.48 -0.02 -3.07
C LEU A 24 -0.48 -0.88 -2.25
N LEU A 25 -0.23 -2.19 -2.23
CA LEU A 25 -1.01 -3.16 -1.47
C LEU A 25 -0.30 -3.51 -0.16
N GLY A 26 -1.07 -3.82 0.88
CA GLY A 26 -0.55 -4.32 2.15
C GLY A 26 -1.37 -3.88 3.36
N MET A 27 -1.03 -4.44 4.52
CA MET A 27 -1.68 -4.13 5.79
C MET A 27 -1.65 -2.64 6.11
N LYS A 28 -2.73 -2.09 6.70
CA LYS A 28 -2.82 -0.67 7.09
C LYS A 28 -1.59 -0.24 7.90
N SER A 29 -0.93 0.83 7.46
CA SER A 29 0.35 1.31 8.00
C SER A 29 0.69 2.68 7.41
N SER A 30 1.36 3.52 8.20
CA SER A 30 1.86 4.83 7.77
C SER A 30 2.96 4.73 6.69
N LEU A 31 3.70 3.62 6.68
CA LEU A 31 4.74 3.34 5.69
C LEU A 31 4.19 3.43 4.26
N LYS A 32 3.03 2.81 3.97
CA LYS A 32 2.44 2.84 2.62
C LYS A 32 2.06 4.25 2.19
N THR A 33 1.46 5.04 3.10
CA THR A 33 1.06 6.42 2.83
C THR A 33 2.27 7.30 2.55
N ASN A 34 3.30 7.23 3.39
CA ASN A 34 4.51 8.05 3.22
C ASN A 34 5.30 7.64 1.98
N LEU A 35 5.44 6.32 1.73
CA LEU A 35 6.07 5.79 0.53
C LEU A 35 5.31 6.18 -0.73
N GLY A 36 3.98 6.08 -0.72
CA GLY A 36 3.14 6.49 -1.84
C GLY A 36 3.26 7.98 -2.17
N LYS A 37 3.28 8.84 -1.15
CA LYS A 37 3.50 10.29 -1.33
C LYS A 37 4.89 10.59 -1.91
N LEU A 38 5.93 9.94 -1.40
CA LEU A 38 7.29 10.12 -1.92
C LEU A 38 7.40 9.64 -3.37
N LEU A 39 6.89 8.45 -3.69
CA LEU A 39 6.88 7.91 -5.05
C LEU A 39 6.13 8.82 -6.02
N ALA A 40 4.98 9.36 -5.60
CA ALA A 40 4.21 10.31 -6.38
C ALA A 40 5.01 11.59 -6.67
N ASP A 41 5.69 12.16 -5.68
CA ASP A 41 6.51 13.36 -5.86
C ASP A 41 7.66 13.11 -6.85
N VAL A 42 8.46 12.05 -6.64
CA VAL A 42 9.65 11.77 -7.45
C VAL A 42 9.31 11.31 -8.88
N LEU A 43 8.20 10.59 -9.08
CA LEU A 43 7.74 10.15 -10.41
C LEU A 43 6.89 11.20 -11.12
N ARG A 44 6.49 12.29 -10.44
CA ARG A 44 5.54 13.31 -10.91
C ARG A 44 4.13 12.76 -11.19
N TYR A 45 3.66 11.90 -10.29
CA TYR A 45 2.32 11.31 -10.34
C TYR A 45 1.41 11.97 -9.30
N TYR A 46 0.10 11.81 -9.46
CA TYR A 46 -0.85 12.18 -8.41
C TYR A 46 -0.93 11.05 -7.38
N TYR A 47 -0.92 11.43 -6.10
CA TYR A 47 -1.18 10.51 -4.98
C TYR A 47 -2.66 10.55 -4.62
N PHE A 48 -3.26 9.38 -4.47
CA PHE A 48 -4.63 9.21 -3.99
C PHE A 48 -4.64 8.24 -2.82
N ASP A 49 -5.29 8.62 -1.73
CA ASP A 49 -5.58 7.71 -0.62
C ASP A 49 -6.95 7.07 -0.84
N SER A 50 -6.98 5.73 -0.94
CA SER A 50 -8.20 5.00 -1.26
C SER A 50 -9.27 5.14 -0.19
N ASP A 51 -8.87 5.15 1.09
CA ASP A 51 -9.78 5.31 2.21
C ASP A 51 -10.46 6.69 2.10
N SER A 52 -9.69 7.75 1.93
CA SER A 52 -10.21 9.12 1.76
C SER A 52 -11.16 9.26 0.56
N LEU A 53 -10.82 8.67 -0.60
CA LEU A 53 -11.68 8.74 -1.79
C LEU A 53 -13.04 8.05 -1.59
N VAL A 54 -13.04 6.89 -0.92
CA VAL A 54 -14.28 6.18 -0.59
C VAL A 54 -15.10 6.98 0.42
N GLU A 55 -14.46 7.58 1.43
CA GLU A 55 -15.13 8.40 2.42
C GLU A 55 -15.78 9.64 1.79
N GLU A 56 -15.09 10.32 0.88
CA GLU A 56 -15.66 11.44 0.12
C GLU A 56 -16.85 11.01 -0.74
N ALA A 57 -16.75 9.86 -1.43
CA ALA A 57 -17.85 9.32 -2.24
C ALA A 57 -19.09 8.96 -1.40
N LEU A 58 -18.91 8.64 -0.11
CA LEU A 58 -19.99 8.37 0.84
C LEU A 58 -20.58 9.64 1.48
N GLY A 59 -20.13 10.84 1.08
CA GLY A 59 -20.59 12.11 1.66
C GLY A 59 -19.75 12.62 2.81
N GLY A 60 -18.50 12.14 2.93
CA GLY A 60 -17.52 12.54 3.93
C GLY A 60 -17.35 11.54 5.08
N ALA A 61 -16.27 11.70 5.83
CA ALA A 61 -15.83 10.78 6.88
C ALA A 61 -16.92 10.48 7.94
N SER A 62 -17.75 11.46 8.29
CA SER A 62 -18.82 11.28 9.28
C SER A 62 -19.86 10.26 8.82
N VAL A 63 -20.26 10.31 7.54
CA VAL A 63 -21.24 9.36 6.98
C VAL A 63 -20.58 8.00 6.81
N ALA A 64 -19.33 7.96 6.33
CA ALA A 64 -18.59 6.72 6.17
C ALA A 64 -18.37 5.96 7.48
N ASN A 65 -18.07 6.67 8.58
CA ASN A 65 -17.91 6.05 9.90
C ASN A 65 -19.23 5.48 10.43
N SER A 66 -20.34 6.22 10.27
CA SER A 66 -21.66 5.71 10.62
C SER A 66 -22.05 4.45 9.82
N LEU A 67 -21.59 4.30 8.57
CA LEU A 67 -21.80 3.10 7.78
C LEU A 67 -20.93 1.92 8.24
N LYS A 68 -19.64 2.15 8.53
CA LYS A 68 -18.74 1.11 9.06
C LYS A 68 -19.30 0.47 10.34
N GLU A 69 -19.98 1.26 11.17
CA GLU A 69 -20.60 0.81 12.43
C GLU A 69 -21.95 0.11 12.23
N ASN A 70 -22.72 0.46 11.20
CA ASN A 70 -24.08 -0.03 10.97
C ASN A 70 -24.20 -1.12 9.89
N LEU A 71 -23.09 -1.66 9.37
CA LEU A 71 -23.11 -2.73 8.37
C LEU A 71 -22.87 -4.11 9.00
N PRO A 72 -23.93 -4.91 9.28
CA PRO A 72 -23.84 -6.34 9.05
C PRO A 72 -23.75 -6.51 7.53
N LEU A 73 -22.59 -6.96 7.05
CA LEU A 73 -22.30 -7.17 5.63
C LEU A 73 -23.26 -8.16 4.92
N ASP A 74 -24.28 -8.72 5.59
CA ASP A 74 -25.32 -9.56 4.99
C ASP A 74 -26.67 -8.87 4.73
N THR A 75 -26.95 -7.70 5.33
CA THR A 75 -28.35 -7.23 5.48
C THR A 75 -28.71 -6.01 4.63
N VAL A 76 -27.78 -5.40 3.89
CA VAL A 76 -28.10 -4.34 2.90
C VAL A 76 -28.82 -4.91 1.65
N ALA A 77 -29.20 -6.19 1.69
CA ALA A 77 -30.18 -6.79 0.80
C ALA A 77 -31.49 -7.11 1.54
N ARG A 78 -32.03 -6.23 2.41
CA ARG A 78 -33.48 -6.04 2.66
C ARG A 78 -33.76 -5.01 3.77
N ASP A 79 -34.53 -4.00 3.36
CA ASP A 79 -35.50 -3.14 4.07
C ASP A 79 -35.77 -3.34 5.60
N VAL A 80 -35.93 -2.20 6.29
CA VAL A 80 -36.74 -1.90 7.51
C VAL A 80 -36.15 -2.00 8.95
N THR A 81 -36.20 -0.84 9.64
CA THR A 81 -36.36 -0.49 11.09
C THR A 81 -35.25 -0.64 12.15
N GLU A 82 -34.86 0.54 12.67
CA GLU A 82 -34.85 1.01 14.08
C GLU A 82 -34.06 0.30 15.21
N ASN A 83 -33.29 1.14 15.91
CA ASN A 83 -32.85 1.13 17.31
C ASN A 83 -31.40 0.75 17.66
N GLN A 84 -30.66 1.83 17.99
CA GLN A 84 -29.74 2.03 19.12
C GLN A 84 -29.20 0.80 19.86
N SER A 85 -27.87 0.63 19.84
CA SER A 85 -27.04 0.75 21.05
C SER A 85 -25.56 0.50 20.73
N GLN A 86 -24.74 1.51 21.03
CA GLN A 86 -23.31 1.48 21.37
C GLN A 86 -22.54 0.17 21.18
N VAL A 87 -21.56 0.17 20.27
CA VAL A 87 -20.38 -0.73 20.31
C VAL A 87 -19.17 -0.05 19.63
N PRO A 88 -17.92 -0.38 20.04
CA PRO A 88 -16.82 0.57 20.13
C PRO A 88 -16.07 0.77 18.82
N SER A 89 -15.75 2.03 18.54
CA SER A 89 -14.81 2.47 17.51
C SER A 89 -13.44 1.81 17.72
N LEU A 90 -13.01 0.99 16.75
CA LEU A 90 -11.64 0.48 16.67
C LEU A 90 -10.71 1.61 16.24
N ASP A 91 -10.48 2.55 17.15
CA ASP A 91 -9.28 3.37 17.12
C ASP A 91 -8.14 2.52 17.67
N ILE A 92 -7.37 1.92 16.76
CA ILE A 92 -6.08 1.31 17.09
C ILE A 92 -5.18 2.46 17.57
N SER A 93 -5.27 2.73 18.86
CA SER A 93 -4.37 3.60 19.59
C SER A 93 -3.03 2.88 19.70
N THR A 94 -2.08 3.33 18.90
CA THR A 94 -0.69 2.88 18.91
C THR A 94 -0.02 3.25 20.24
N SER A 95 -0.21 2.43 21.28
CA SER A 95 0.70 2.38 22.43
C SER A 95 0.39 1.15 23.29
N GLY A 96 1.06 0.03 23.04
CA GLY A 96 1.00 -1.12 23.93
C GLY A 96 1.64 -2.37 23.35
N SER A 97 2.79 -2.74 23.88
CA SER A 97 3.36 -4.09 23.74
C SER A 97 2.47 -5.10 24.50
N SER A 98 1.25 -5.34 23.99
CA SER A 98 0.39 -6.44 24.43
C SER A 98 0.47 -7.55 23.38
N PRO A 99 0.70 -8.82 23.77
CA PRO A 99 0.65 -9.96 22.85
C PRO A 99 -0.67 -10.05 22.07
N GLU A 100 -1.76 -9.52 22.64
CA GLU A 100 -3.10 -9.49 22.02
C GLU A 100 -3.13 -8.69 20.70
N VAL A 101 -2.41 -7.56 20.63
CA VAL A 101 -2.35 -6.73 19.41
C VAL A 101 -1.59 -7.46 18.29
N MET A 102 -0.56 -8.22 18.65
CA MET A 102 0.20 -9.00 17.69
C MET A 102 -0.61 -10.17 17.14
N ASP A 103 -1.37 -10.87 17.99
CA ASP A 103 -2.26 -11.95 17.56
C ASP A 103 -3.36 -11.44 16.63
N GLU A 104 -3.93 -10.26 16.90
CA GLU A 104 -4.88 -9.61 16.02
C GLU A 104 -4.25 -9.26 14.67
N LEU A 105 -3.04 -8.66 14.68
CA LEU A 105 -2.33 -8.29 13.46
C LEU A 105 -2.00 -9.52 12.60
N VAL A 106 -1.54 -10.61 13.21
CA VAL A 106 -1.30 -11.90 12.54
C VAL A 106 -2.59 -12.45 11.96
N THR A 107 -3.71 -12.35 12.69
CA THR A 107 -5.03 -12.77 12.22
C THR A 107 -5.46 -11.97 10.99
N VAL A 108 -5.37 -10.64 11.04
CA VAL A 108 -5.68 -9.74 9.92
C VAL A 108 -4.77 -10.01 8.73
N TYR A 109 -3.47 -10.20 8.95
CA TYR A 109 -2.53 -10.55 7.90
C TYR A 109 -2.93 -11.85 7.19
N ASN A 110 -3.14 -12.92 7.97
CA ASN A 110 -3.48 -14.22 7.41
C ASN A 110 -4.82 -14.22 6.67
N LYS A 111 -5.77 -13.39 7.09
CA LYS A 111 -7.06 -13.22 6.41
C LYS A 111 -6.92 -12.63 5.01
N TYR A 112 -6.01 -11.68 4.80
CA TYR A 112 -5.91 -10.92 3.55
C TYR A 112 -4.63 -11.19 2.73
N LYS A 113 -3.70 -12.02 3.22
CA LYS A 113 -2.39 -12.27 2.59
C LYS A 113 -2.47 -12.74 1.14
N ASP A 114 -3.48 -13.53 0.79
CA ASP A 114 -3.64 -14.06 -0.57
C ASP A 114 -3.99 -12.94 -1.55
N GLY A 115 -4.68 -11.89 -1.09
CA GLY A 115 -4.92 -10.69 -1.87
C GLY A 115 -3.66 -9.86 -2.09
N TYR A 116 -2.72 -9.84 -1.14
CA TYR A 116 -1.42 -9.18 -1.35
C TYR A 116 -0.53 -9.95 -2.33
N ALA A 117 -0.68 -11.27 -2.42
CA ALA A 117 0.09 -12.12 -3.32
C ALA A 117 -0.20 -11.86 -4.81
N THR A 118 -1.25 -11.09 -5.14
CA THR A 118 -1.56 -10.70 -6.53
C THR A 118 -0.73 -9.52 -7.02
N ALA A 119 0.11 -8.92 -6.19
CA ALA A 119 0.95 -7.79 -6.59
C ALA A 119 1.99 -8.19 -7.65
N ASP A 120 2.24 -7.33 -8.64
CA ASP A 120 3.26 -7.55 -9.67
C ASP A 120 4.68 -7.65 -9.07
N ALA A 121 4.92 -6.96 -7.96
CA ALA A 121 6.16 -7.03 -7.19
C ALA A 121 5.87 -6.97 -5.69
N VAL A 122 6.68 -7.71 -4.92
CA VAL A 122 6.62 -7.73 -3.45
C VAL A 122 7.89 -7.12 -2.89
N ILE A 123 7.74 -6.10 -2.04
CA ILE A 123 8.85 -5.44 -1.35
C ILE A 123 8.89 -5.92 0.10
N SER A 124 10.06 -6.36 0.56
CA SER A 124 10.28 -6.79 1.95
C SER A 124 11.22 -5.83 2.66
N LEU A 125 10.78 -5.29 3.80
CA LEU A 125 11.61 -4.49 4.71
C LEU A 125 12.88 -5.24 5.09
N GLN A 126 12.72 -6.49 5.51
CA GLN A 126 13.84 -7.33 5.94
C GLN A 126 14.87 -7.52 4.82
N LYS A 127 14.42 -7.79 3.59
CA LYS A 127 15.33 -7.91 2.44
C LYS A 127 16.10 -6.62 2.17
N VAL A 128 15.45 -5.46 2.31
CA VAL A 128 16.09 -4.16 2.17
C VAL A 128 17.12 -3.93 3.26
N ALA A 129 16.78 -4.17 4.54
CA ALA A 129 17.74 -4.08 5.66
C ALA A 129 18.96 -4.97 5.43
N THR A 130 18.77 -6.26 5.14
CA THR A 130 19.88 -7.19 4.91
C THR A 130 20.78 -6.74 3.76
N ARG A 131 20.20 -6.25 2.66
CA ARG A 131 20.96 -5.75 1.51
C ARG A 131 21.76 -4.50 1.84
N LEU A 132 21.22 -3.62 2.67
CA LEU A 132 21.87 -2.37 3.08
C LEU A 132 22.80 -2.54 4.29
N GLY A 133 22.81 -3.72 4.93
CA GLY A 133 23.61 -3.99 6.11
C GLY A 133 23.05 -3.34 7.38
N TYR A 134 21.74 -3.10 7.44
CA TYR A 134 21.08 -2.63 8.66
C TYR A 134 20.77 -3.80 9.59
N GLU A 135 21.09 -3.62 10.87
CA GLU A 135 20.82 -4.60 11.93
C GLU A 135 19.36 -4.51 12.42
N ASN A 136 18.79 -3.30 12.43
CA ASN A 136 17.39 -3.07 12.83
C ASN A 136 16.55 -2.61 11.64
N LEU A 137 15.27 -3.02 11.64
CA LEU A 137 14.32 -2.58 10.62
C LEU A 137 13.97 -1.09 10.74
N ASP A 138 14.10 -0.52 11.93
CA ASP A 138 13.82 0.90 12.20
C ASP A 138 14.87 1.83 11.58
N ASP A 139 16.04 1.30 11.20
CA ASP A 139 17.08 2.04 10.50
C ASP A 139 16.77 2.24 9.00
N ILE A 140 15.75 1.52 8.48
CA ILE A 140 15.32 1.64 7.09
C ILE A 140 14.57 2.96 6.88
N THR A 141 15.07 3.77 5.95
CA THR A 141 14.41 5.02 5.57
C THR A 141 13.32 4.81 4.51
N ILE A 142 12.39 5.75 4.38
CA ILE A 142 11.39 5.73 3.30
C ILE A 142 12.07 5.80 1.94
N GLU A 143 13.18 6.51 1.84
CA GLU A 143 14.01 6.62 0.65
C GLU A 143 14.61 5.27 0.23
N ASP A 144 15.07 4.47 1.18
CA ASP A 144 15.58 3.11 0.90
C ASP A 144 14.49 2.20 0.34
N MET A 145 13.28 2.32 0.90
CA MET A 145 12.10 1.60 0.40
C MET A 145 11.67 2.09 -0.98
N ALA A 146 11.69 3.39 -1.22
CA ALA A 146 11.37 3.97 -2.53
C ALA A 146 12.37 3.54 -3.60
N LEU A 147 13.67 3.50 -3.27
CA LEU A 147 14.70 2.98 -4.17
C LEU A 147 14.47 1.51 -4.53
N GLU A 148 14.03 0.69 -3.57
CA GLU A 148 13.68 -0.71 -3.84
C GLU A 148 12.46 -0.82 -4.77
N VAL A 149 11.40 -0.05 -4.52
CA VAL A 149 10.21 -0.01 -5.39
C VAL A 149 10.59 0.38 -6.82
N LEU A 150 11.35 1.47 -6.98
CA LEU A 150 11.79 1.94 -8.30
C LEU A 150 12.66 0.89 -9.02
N GLY A 151 13.47 0.13 -8.26
CA GLY A 151 14.24 -0.99 -8.78
C GLY A 151 13.38 -2.15 -9.28
N GLU A 152 12.32 -2.50 -8.56
CA GLU A 152 11.37 -3.54 -9.02
C GLU A 152 10.55 -3.07 -10.22
N ILE A 153 10.10 -1.81 -10.26
CA ILE A 153 9.42 -1.23 -11.43
C ILE A 153 10.32 -1.32 -12.66
N GLU A 154 11.60 -0.96 -12.55
CA GLU A 154 12.55 -1.08 -13.66
C GLU A 154 12.68 -2.53 -14.17
N LYS A 155 12.70 -3.52 -13.27
CA LYS A 155 12.74 -4.94 -13.68
C LYS A 155 11.46 -5.33 -14.42
N LEU A 156 10.30 -4.94 -13.91
CA LEU A 156 9.00 -5.24 -14.52
C LEU A 156 8.87 -4.61 -15.91
N THR A 157 9.28 -3.35 -16.08
CA THR A 157 9.20 -2.68 -17.38
C THR A 157 10.10 -3.33 -18.43
N ARG A 158 11.30 -3.78 -18.03
CA ARG A 158 12.21 -4.55 -18.90
C ARG A 158 11.58 -5.87 -19.35
N VAL A 159 11.00 -6.65 -18.42
CA VAL A 159 10.32 -7.90 -18.75
C VAL A 159 9.16 -7.66 -19.72
N LYS A 160 8.32 -6.65 -19.45
CA LYS A 160 7.20 -6.28 -20.31
C LYS A 160 7.66 -5.90 -21.73
N LYS A 161 8.77 -5.18 -21.86
CA LYS A 161 9.34 -4.82 -23.17
C LYS A 161 9.79 -6.06 -23.94
N MET A 162 10.52 -6.97 -23.30
CA MET A 162 10.98 -8.21 -23.93
C MET A 162 9.80 -9.07 -24.40
N MET A 163 8.74 -9.18 -23.58
CA MET A 163 7.53 -9.91 -23.96
C MET A 163 6.79 -9.24 -25.14
N ALA A 164 6.71 -7.91 -25.15
CA ALA A 164 6.08 -7.17 -26.24
C ALA A 164 6.86 -7.29 -27.56
N GLU A 165 8.20 -7.32 -27.51
CA GLU A 165 9.06 -7.55 -28.68
C GLU A 165 8.91 -8.98 -29.23
N ALA A 166 8.89 -9.98 -28.35
CA ALA A 166 8.68 -11.37 -28.74
C ALA A 166 7.28 -11.64 -29.34
N ALA A 167 6.29 -10.82 -29.00
CA ALA A 167 4.92 -10.93 -29.51
C ALA A 167 4.67 -10.15 -30.82
N ARG A 168 5.67 -9.43 -31.37
CA ARG A 168 5.48 -8.70 -32.64
C ARG A 168 5.40 -9.69 -33.81
N PRO A 169 4.35 -9.62 -34.64
CA PRO A 169 4.30 -10.40 -35.89
C PRO A 169 5.40 -9.94 -36.85
N PHE A 170 5.89 -10.88 -37.65
CA PHE A 170 6.92 -10.66 -38.68
C PHE A 170 6.47 -9.68 -39.77
#